data_AF-K2N2G3-F1
#
_entry.id   AF-K2N2G3-F1
#
_cell.length_a   1.000
_cell.length_b   1.000
_cell.length_c   1.000
_cell.angle_alpha   90.00
_cell.angle_beta   90.00
_cell.angle_gamma   90.00
#
_symmetry.space_group_name_H-M   'P 1'
#
loop_
_entity.id
_entity.type
_entity.pdbx_description
1 polymer ?
#
loop_
_entity_poly.entity_id
_entity_poly.type
_entity_poly.pdbx_seq_one_letter_code
_entity_poly.pdbx_strand_id
1 'polypeptide(L)'
;MRPTTIVLEDSVYVLLGNYSHTRPKVESTNERGLLLVRGNLTDEGGKKKIRWNENHVVKPQANRYSHPLTELVGGGGTGAVMLDGTLVFPMQAKKEDGTSVLLSMSFTPSKKNWELLSKTPDEGCRDPTLVKWEEDEYDEELFMMAHCAGGYYDIYRSTSDGVNWNGHLETITRVWGNSHK
;
A
#
# COMPACT_ATOMS: atom_id res chain seq x y z
N MET A 1 0.68 -3.07 14.26
CA MET A 1 -0.16 -3.26 13.06
C MET A 1 -0.39 -1.91 12.41
N ARG A 2 -0.37 -1.83 11.08
CA ARG A 2 -0.60 -0.61 10.29
C ARG A 2 -1.77 -0.88 9.34
N PRO A 3 -3.03 -0.66 9.76
CA PRO A 3 -4.17 -0.87 8.89
C PRO A 3 -4.14 0.14 7.75
N THR A 4 -4.38 -0.32 6.53
CA THR A 4 -4.62 0.56 5.38
C THR A 4 -6.06 0.44 4.95
N THR A 5 -6.78 1.56 4.87
CA THR A 5 -8.21 1.62 4.56
C THR A 5 -8.47 2.20 3.18
N ILE A 6 -9.41 1.63 2.43
CA ILE A 6 -9.91 2.16 1.16
C ILE A 6 -11.44 2.12 1.18
N VAL A 7 -12.07 3.18 0.70
CA VAL A 7 -13.53 3.25 0.55
C VAL A 7 -13.83 3.28 -0.94
N LEU A 8 -14.71 2.37 -1.38
CA LEU A 8 -15.20 2.29 -2.74
C LEU A 8 -16.71 2.06 -2.69
N GLU A 9 -17.48 3.06 -3.13
CA GLU A 9 -18.94 3.08 -3.01
C GLU A 9 -19.40 2.78 -1.57
N ASP A 10 -20.28 1.80 -1.38
CA ASP A 10 -20.76 1.33 -0.08
C ASP A 10 -19.84 0.24 0.53
N SER A 11 -18.63 0.04 0.00
CA SER A 11 -17.67 -0.94 0.49
C SER A 11 -16.47 -0.28 1.16
N VAL A 12 -16.05 -0.83 2.30
CA VAL A 12 -14.81 -0.47 3.00
C VAL A 12 -13.87 -1.65 2.94
N TYR A 13 -12.64 -1.43 2.50
CA TYR A 13 -11.58 -2.41 2.43
C TYR A 13 -10.51 -2.06 3.46
N VAL A 14 -10.10 -3.04 4.26
CA VAL A 14 -9.06 -2.86 5.27
C VAL A 14 -8.00 -3.93 5.09
N LEU A 15 -6.79 -3.50 4.73
CA LEU A 15 -5.60 -4.36 4.67
C LEU A 15 -4.90 -4.37 6.03
N LEU A 16 -4.63 -5.56 6.54
CA LEU A 16 -4.07 -5.81 7.86
C LEU A 16 -2.88 -6.77 7.76
N GLY A 17 -1.86 -6.55 8.58
CA GLY A 17 -0.84 -7.58 8.83
C GLY A 17 -1.36 -8.59 9.85
N ASN A 18 -1.25 -9.88 9.53
CA ASN A 18 -1.57 -10.97 10.46
C ASN A 18 -0.35 -11.25 11.36
N TYR A 19 -0.41 -10.79 12.60
CA TYR A 19 0.61 -11.04 13.60
C TYR A 19 0.05 -11.95 14.69
N SER A 20 0.69 -13.10 14.93
CA SER A 20 0.42 -13.94 16.09
C SER A 20 1.59 -13.86 17.06
N HIS A 21 1.30 -13.64 18.33
CA HIS A 21 2.30 -13.67 19.41
C HIS A 21 2.77 -15.09 19.76
N THR A 22 2.03 -16.12 19.34
CA THR A 22 2.27 -17.53 19.73
C THR A 22 2.92 -18.37 18.64
N ARG A 23 3.09 -17.85 17.42
CA ARG A 23 3.73 -18.59 16.31
C ARG A 23 5.15 -18.08 16.10
N PRO A 24 6.18 -18.93 16.24
CA PRO A 24 7.55 -18.54 15.92
C PRO A 24 7.66 -18.16 14.45
N LYS A 25 8.62 -17.28 14.13
CA LYS A 25 8.91 -16.86 12.76
C LYS A 25 9.49 -18.06 12.01
N VAL A 26 8.70 -18.73 11.18
CA VAL A 26 9.20 -19.80 10.29
C VAL A 26 9.94 -19.13 9.13
N GLU A 27 11.24 -19.40 9.02
CA GLU A 27 12.15 -18.73 8.07
C GLU A 27 11.90 -19.07 6.59
N SER A 28 11.02 -20.01 6.28
CA SER A 28 10.84 -20.55 4.92
C SER A 28 9.48 -20.28 4.27
N THR A 29 8.52 -19.73 5.01
CA THR A 29 7.21 -19.34 4.49
C THR A 29 6.82 -18.01 5.11
N ASN A 30 6.40 -17.04 4.29
CA ASN A 30 5.88 -15.74 4.73
C ASN A 30 4.58 -15.90 5.57
N GLU A 31 4.65 -16.51 6.76
CA GLU A 31 3.51 -16.78 7.65
C GLU A 31 2.96 -15.52 8.33
N ARG A 32 3.67 -14.40 8.25
CA ARG A 32 3.09 -13.06 8.53
C ARG A 32 2.26 -12.64 7.33
N GLY A 33 1.16 -13.34 7.11
CA GLY A 33 0.26 -13.11 5.97
C GLY A 33 -0.40 -11.73 6.04
N LEU A 34 -0.66 -11.13 4.89
CA LEU A 34 -1.56 -9.99 4.80
C LEU A 34 -3.01 -10.50 4.73
N LEU A 35 -3.92 -9.80 5.39
CA LEU A 35 -5.35 -10.07 5.40
C LEU A 35 -6.09 -8.86 4.85
N LEU A 36 -7.01 -9.11 3.93
CA LEU A 36 -7.97 -8.11 3.48
C LEU A 36 -9.33 -8.43 4.13
N VAL A 37 -9.91 -7.43 4.78
CA VAL A 37 -11.29 -7.49 5.29
C VAL A 37 -12.14 -6.51 4.49
N ARG A 38 -13.28 -6.98 4.00
CA ARG A 38 -14.26 -6.13 3.32
C ARG A 38 -15.46 -5.91 4.24
N GLY A 39 -15.86 -4.68 4.45
CA GLY A 39 -17.13 -4.30 5.06
C GLY A 39 -18.06 -3.68 4.04
N ASN A 40 -19.36 -3.81 4.25
CA ASN A 40 -20.39 -3.13 3.47
C ASN A 40 -21.18 -2.20 4.38
N LEU A 41 -21.42 -0.97 3.93
CA LEU A 41 -22.33 -0.04 4.56
C LEU A 41 -23.75 -0.57 4.42
N THR A 42 -24.46 -0.66 5.54
CA THR A 42 -25.88 -1.04 5.58
C THR A 42 -26.66 0.02 6.35
N ASP A 43 -27.90 0.27 5.92
CA ASP A 43 -28.85 1.07 6.68
C ASP A 43 -29.90 0.15 7.30
N GLU A 44 -29.85 0.02 8.62
CA GLU A 44 -30.81 -0.77 9.39
C GLU A 44 -31.70 0.16 10.21
N GLY A 45 -32.80 0.61 9.59
CA GLY A 45 -33.82 1.44 10.25
C GLY A 45 -33.35 2.86 10.57
N GLY A 46 -32.64 3.50 9.64
CA GLY A 46 -32.09 4.85 9.78
C GLY A 46 -30.74 4.89 10.53
N LYS A 47 -30.16 3.73 10.84
CA LYS A 47 -28.85 3.61 11.49
C LYS A 47 -27.86 2.99 10.51
N LYS A 48 -26.90 3.82 10.07
CA LYS A 48 -25.76 3.38 9.26
C LYS A 48 -24.85 2.46 10.07
N LYS A 49 -24.59 1.26 9.57
CA LYS A 49 -23.70 0.24 10.15
C LYS A 49 -22.72 -0.26 9.09
N ILE A 50 -21.58 -0.79 9.53
CA ILE A 50 -20.67 -1.52 8.66
C ILE A 50 -20.80 -3.00 9.01
N ARG A 51 -21.27 -3.80 8.05
CA ARG A 51 -21.29 -5.25 8.17
C ARG A 51 -20.00 -5.80 7.59
N TRP A 52 -19.14 -6.33 8.46
CA TRP A 52 -17.88 -6.95 8.08
C TRP A 52 -18.11 -8.35 7.50
N ASN A 53 -17.50 -8.61 6.35
CA ASN A 53 -17.47 -9.93 5.71
C ASN A 53 -16.25 -10.73 6.20
N GLU A 54 -16.13 -11.96 5.72
CA GLU A 54 -14.99 -12.83 6.01
C GLU A 54 -13.65 -12.21 5.57
N ASN A 55 -12.59 -12.60 6.27
CA ASN A 55 -11.23 -12.20 5.96
C ASN A 55 -10.66 -13.03 4.81
N HIS A 56 -10.04 -12.35 3.85
CA HIS A 56 -9.36 -13.00 2.73
C HIS A 56 -7.85 -12.92 2.91
N VAL A 57 -7.20 -14.09 2.82
CA VAL A 57 -5.73 -14.16 2.80
C VAL A 57 -5.23 -13.55 1.50
N VAL A 58 -4.36 -12.56 1.62
CA VAL A 58 -3.74 -11.90 0.48
C VAL A 58 -2.55 -12.73 0.01
N LYS A 59 -2.61 -13.14 -1.26
CA LYS A 59 -1.56 -13.94 -1.92
C LYS A 59 -1.10 -13.18 -3.16
N PRO A 60 -0.21 -12.20 -3.02
CA PRO A 60 0.26 -11.44 -4.16
C PRO A 60 1.04 -12.35 -5.10
N GLN A 61 0.73 -12.29 -6.40
CA GLN A 61 1.57 -12.90 -7.39
C GLN A 61 2.88 -12.10 -7.45
N ALA A 62 4.00 -12.77 -7.19
CA ALA A 62 5.34 -12.16 -7.25
C ALA A 62 5.80 -11.88 -8.69
N ASN A 63 4.91 -11.99 -9.69
CA ASN A 63 5.21 -11.90 -11.12
C ASN A 63 5.99 -10.63 -11.51
N ARG A 64 6.01 -9.61 -10.65
CA ARG A 64 6.76 -8.38 -10.89
C ARG A 64 7.92 -8.16 -9.92
N TYR A 65 7.97 -8.61 -8.66
CA TYR A 65 9.11 -8.38 -7.74
C TYR A 65 10.07 -9.57 -7.69
N SER A 66 11.34 -9.38 -8.10
CA SER A 66 12.34 -10.45 -8.25
C SER A 66 13.33 -10.60 -7.09
N HIS A 67 13.33 -9.69 -6.12
CA HIS A 67 14.28 -9.76 -5.00
C HIS A 67 13.68 -10.49 -3.78
N PRO A 68 14.51 -11.22 -3.01
CA PRO A 68 14.06 -11.84 -1.76
C PRO A 68 13.69 -10.76 -0.74
N LEU A 69 12.51 -10.91 -0.11
CA LEU A 69 11.99 -10.02 0.93
C LEU A 69 11.87 -10.80 2.24
N THR A 70 12.32 -10.19 3.33
CA THR A 70 12.26 -10.78 4.69
C THR A 70 11.05 -10.31 5.49
N GLU A 71 10.40 -9.24 5.05
CA GLU A 71 9.20 -8.65 5.63
C GLU A 71 8.43 -7.88 4.55
N LEU A 72 7.10 -7.99 4.56
CA LEU A 72 6.19 -7.19 3.74
C LEU A 72 5.02 -6.72 4.62
N VAL A 73 4.80 -5.42 4.68
CA VAL A 73 3.76 -4.79 5.52
C VAL A 73 3.10 -3.63 4.78
N GLY A 74 1.87 -3.30 5.16
CA GLY A 74 1.21 -2.09 4.69
C GLY A 74 1.87 -0.83 5.25
N GLY A 75 1.83 0.27 4.49
CA GLY A 75 2.28 1.59 4.94
C GLY A 75 1.41 2.15 6.08
N GLY A 76 0.14 1.72 6.12
CA GLY A 76 -0.90 2.27 6.99
C GLY A 76 -1.71 3.36 6.28
N GLY A 77 -2.60 4.03 7.03
CA GLY A 77 -3.35 5.18 6.52
C GLY A 77 -4.38 4.79 5.46
N THR A 78 -4.48 5.60 4.41
CA THR A 78 -5.41 5.40 3.29
C THR A 78 -4.69 4.85 2.06
N GLY A 79 -5.34 3.92 1.37
CA GLY A 79 -4.96 3.58 -0.01
C GLY A 79 -5.69 4.46 -1.03
N ALA A 80 -5.62 4.08 -2.30
CA ALA A 80 -6.26 4.78 -3.40
C ALA A 80 -7.14 3.86 -4.25
N VAL A 81 -8.09 4.44 -4.97
CA VAL A 81 -8.92 3.77 -5.98
C VAL A 81 -8.60 4.40 -7.33
N MET A 82 -8.22 3.59 -8.31
CA MET A 82 -8.02 4.01 -9.70
C MET A 82 -9.35 4.07 -10.47
N LEU A 83 -9.40 4.82 -11.60
CA LEU A 83 -10.55 4.87 -12.51
C LEU A 83 -11.21 3.51 -12.81
N ASP A 84 -10.40 2.46 -12.99
CA ASP A 84 -10.87 1.12 -13.36
C ASP A 84 -11.39 0.30 -12.17
N GLY A 85 -11.45 0.90 -10.97
CA GLY A 85 -11.85 0.26 -9.72
C GLY A 85 -10.74 -0.56 -9.06
N THR A 86 -9.51 -0.51 -9.56
CA THR A 86 -8.34 -1.14 -8.92
C THR A 86 -8.02 -0.43 -7.60
N LEU A 87 -7.88 -1.22 -6.54
CA LEU A 87 -7.50 -0.74 -5.21
C LEU A 87 -5.98 -0.76 -5.09
N VAL A 88 -5.37 0.34 -4.67
CA VAL A 88 -3.91 0.44 -4.53
C VAL A 88 -3.56 0.72 -3.08
N PHE A 89 -2.70 -0.13 -2.51
CA PHE A 89 -2.23 -0.04 -1.14
C PHE A 89 -0.76 0.39 -1.11
N PRO A 90 -0.38 1.42 -0.32
CA PRO A 90 1.02 1.66 0.00
C PRO A 90 1.58 0.48 0.78
N MET A 91 2.72 -0.03 0.34
CA MET A 91 3.41 -1.15 0.95
C MET A 91 4.86 -0.77 1.26
N GLN A 92 5.44 -1.44 2.24
CA GLN A 92 6.87 -1.38 2.49
C GLN A 92 7.39 -2.77 2.81
N ALA A 93 8.65 -3.01 2.47
CA ALA A 93 9.30 -4.28 2.72
C ALA A 93 10.72 -4.08 3.23
N LYS A 94 11.32 -5.18 3.68
CA LYS A 94 12.76 -5.26 3.97
C LYS A 94 13.41 -6.31 3.09
N LYS A 95 14.58 -5.95 2.55
CA LYS A 95 15.51 -6.86 1.89
C LYS A 95 16.23 -7.74 2.94
N GLU A 96 17.05 -8.68 2.46
CA GLU A 96 17.86 -9.55 3.33
C GLU A 96 18.90 -8.80 4.15
N ASP A 97 19.46 -7.73 3.59
CA ASP A 97 20.43 -6.84 4.26
C ASP A 97 19.78 -5.89 5.29
N GLY A 98 18.45 -5.96 5.46
CA GLY A 98 17.68 -5.11 6.37
C GLY A 98 17.29 -3.76 5.77
N THR A 99 17.71 -3.45 4.54
CA THR A 99 17.35 -2.21 3.85
C THR A 99 15.85 -2.16 3.59
N SER A 100 15.22 -1.02 3.94
CA SER A 100 13.80 -0.79 3.71
C SER A 100 13.57 -0.33 2.27
N VAL A 101 12.51 -0.85 1.65
CA VAL A 101 12.06 -0.46 0.32
C VAL A 101 10.58 -0.12 0.32
N LEU A 102 10.22 0.85 -0.52
CA LEU A 102 8.84 1.26 -0.74
C LEU A 102 8.25 0.46 -1.90
N LEU A 103 7.01 0.03 -1.74
CA LEU A 103 6.28 -0.80 -2.68
C LEU A 103 4.84 -0.33 -2.78
N SER A 104 4.15 -0.87 -3.76
CA SER A 104 2.70 -0.79 -3.90
C SER A 104 2.17 -2.19 -4.17
N MET A 105 0.97 -2.44 -3.68
CA MET A 105 0.22 -3.65 -4.00
C MET A 105 -1.14 -3.25 -4.51
N SER A 106 -1.55 -3.83 -5.64
CA SER A 106 -2.84 -3.59 -6.23
C SER A 106 -3.75 -4.81 -6.10
N PHE A 107 -5.04 -4.54 -5.94
CA PHE A 107 -6.10 -5.53 -5.99
C PHE A 107 -7.15 -5.07 -6.98
N THR A 108 -7.35 -5.84 -8.05
CA THR A 108 -8.42 -5.59 -9.02
C THR A 108 -9.61 -6.50 -8.67
N PRO A 109 -10.71 -5.96 -8.10
CA PRO A 109 -11.81 -6.78 -7.59
C PRO A 109 -12.48 -7.65 -8.67
N SER A 110 -12.59 -7.14 -9.89
CA SER A 110 -13.18 -7.85 -11.04
C SER A 110 -12.39 -9.09 -11.46
N LYS A 111 -11.06 -9.04 -11.32
CA LYS A 111 -10.14 -10.15 -11.65
C LYS A 111 -9.81 -11.02 -10.43
N LYS A 112 -10.16 -10.58 -9.23
CA LYS A 112 -9.76 -11.18 -7.93
C LYS A 112 -8.25 -11.45 -7.85
N ASN A 113 -7.45 -10.62 -8.52
CA ASN A 113 -6.00 -10.77 -8.59
C ASN A 113 -5.31 -9.78 -7.65
N TRP A 114 -4.19 -10.23 -7.07
CA TRP A 114 -3.29 -9.43 -6.27
C TRP A 114 -1.94 -9.33 -6.96
N GLU A 115 -1.43 -8.12 -7.11
CA GLU A 115 -0.13 -7.87 -7.73
C GLU A 115 0.75 -7.06 -6.77
N LEU A 116 1.95 -7.58 -6.49
CA LEU A 116 3.01 -6.86 -5.78
C LEU A 116 4.07 -6.45 -6.81
N LEU A 117 4.42 -5.17 -6.82
CA LEU A 117 5.17 -4.58 -7.93
C LEU A 117 6.66 -4.43 -7.64
N SER A 118 7.51 -4.60 -8.68
CA SER A 118 8.98 -4.61 -8.58
C SER A 118 9.57 -3.26 -8.24
N LYS A 119 9.06 -2.23 -8.91
CA LYS A 119 9.82 -1.00 -9.11
C LYS A 119 9.73 -0.18 -7.84
N THR A 120 10.72 -0.38 -6.99
CA THR A 120 10.90 0.39 -5.77
C THR A 120 11.48 1.75 -6.14
N PRO A 121 10.95 2.84 -5.59
CA PRO A 121 11.72 4.06 -5.43
C PRO A 121 12.96 3.82 -4.55
N ASP A 122 13.74 4.88 -4.35
CA ASP A 122 14.98 4.89 -3.57
C ASP A 122 14.92 4.09 -2.25
N GLU A 123 16.06 3.50 -1.92
CA GLU A 123 16.22 2.68 -0.73
C GLU A 123 16.33 3.51 0.55
N GLY A 124 15.98 2.90 1.69
CA GLY A 124 16.11 3.56 3.00
C GLY A 124 14.96 4.51 3.33
N CYS A 125 13.87 4.47 2.56
CA CYS A 125 12.62 5.14 2.87
C CYS A 125 11.59 4.16 3.47
N ARG A 126 10.68 4.69 4.27
CA ARG A 126 9.65 3.94 5.01
C ARG A 126 8.39 4.77 5.19
N ASP A 127 7.36 4.14 5.73
CA ASP A 127 6.08 4.76 6.08
C ASP A 127 5.39 5.43 4.87
N PRO A 128 5.25 4.73 3.72
CA PRO A 128 4.66 5.32 2.52
C PRO A 128 3.19 5.66 2.73
N THR A 129 2.78 6.81 2.21
CA THR A 129 1.39 7.25 2.11
C THR A 129 1.08 7.57 0.65
N LEU A 130 -0.11 7.19 0.19
CA LEU A 130 -0.58 7.49 -1.17
C LEU A 130 -1.58 8.65 -1.14
N VAL A 131 -1.47 9.50 -2.15
CA VAL A 131 -2.48 10.50 -2.49
C VAL A 131 -2.74 10.44 -3.99
N LYS A 132 -4.00 10.64 -4.36
CA LYS A 132 -4.39 10.82 -5.75
C LYS A 132 -4.18 12.28 -6.13
N TRP A 133 -3.55 12.52 -7.27
CA TRP A 133 -3.33 13.84 -7.82
C TRP A 133 -3.96 13.88 -9.22
N GLU A 134 -4.90 14.80 -9.42
CA GLU A 134 -5.56 15.01 -10.70
C GLU A 134 -4.96 16.27 -11.32
N GLU A 135 -4.27 16.13 -12.45
CA GLU A 135 -3.92 17.30 -13.29
C GLU A 135 -5.06 17.63 -14.27
N ASP A 136 -5.79 16.62 -14.78
CA ASP A 136 -7.00 16.77 -15.58
C ASP A 136 -7.95 15.54 -15.50
N GLU A 137 -9.05 15.55 -16.26
CA GLU A 137 -10.08 14.49 -16.26
C GLU A 137 -9.59 13.12 -16.80
N TYR A 138 -8.41 13.07 -17.43
CA TYR A 138 -7.88 11.88 -18.10
C TYR A 138 -6.59 11.34 -17.47
N ASP A 139 -5.87 12.17 -16.72
CA ASP A 139 -4.63 11.80 -16.04
C ASP A 139 -4.84 11.64 -14.52
N GLU A 140 -5.24 10.43 -14.11
CA GLU A 140 -5.17 10.03 -12.70
C GLU A 140 -3.78 9.51 -12.36
N GLU A 141 -3.02 10.32 -11.61
CA GLU A 141 -1.72 9.92 -11.10
C GLU A 141 -1.77 9.72 -9.58
N LEU A 142 -0.96 8.78 -9.09
CA LEU A 142 -0.72 8.62 -7.67
C LEU A 142 0.62 9.23 -7.30
N PHE A 143 0.65 9.86 -6.14
CA PHE A 143 1.87 10.33 -5.52
C PHE A 143 2.10 9.55 -4.22
N MET A 144 3.28 8.97 -4.09
CA MET A 144 3.74 8.32 -2.87
C MET A 144 4.68 9.25 -2.12
N MET A 145 4.31 9.61 -0.90
CA MET A 145 5.17 10.32 0.03
C MET A 145 5.75 9.35 1.05
N ALA A 146 7.05 9.42 1.32
CA ALA A 146 7.69 8.52 2.27
C ALA A 146 8.81 9.19 3.06
N HIS A 147 8.97 8.77 4.32
CA HIS A 147 10.02 9.24 5.21
C HIS A 147 11.34 8.53 4.91
N CYS A 148 12.41 9.27 4.64
CA CYS A 148 13.71 8.72 4.27
C CYS A 148 14.78 8.93 5.37
N ALA A 149 15.83 8.11 5.34
CA ALA A 149 16.89 8.10 6.37
C ALA A 149 17.57 9.46 6.60
N GLY A 150 17.58 10.34 5.59
CA GLY A 150 18.14 11.70 5.67
C GLY A 150 17.32 12.70 6.50
N GLY A 151 16.17 12.31 7.05
CA GLY A 151 15.30 13.18 7.86
C GLY A 151 14.38 14.08 7.03
N TYR A 152 14.15 13.73 5.78
CA TYR A 152 13.24 14.41 4.85
C TYR A 152 12.26 13.41 4.26
N TYR A 153 11.24 13.95 3.60
CA TYR A 153 10.29 13.16 2.83
C TYR A 153 10.59 13.28 1.35
N ASP A 154 10.69 12.15 0.67
CA ASP A 154 10.71 12.12 -0.78
C ASP A 154 9.31 11.80 -1.32
N ILE A 155 9.05 12.34 -2.51
CA ILE A 155 7.79 12.19 -3.22
C ILE A 155 8.06 11.53 -4.57
N TYR A 156 7.27 10.51 -4.86
CA TYR A 156 7.39 9.70 -6.06
C TYR A 156 6.08 9.74 -6.82
N ARG A 157 6.14 10.15 -8.09
CA ARG A 157 5.00 10.11 -9.00
C ARG A 157 4.82 8.71 -9.57
N SER A 158 3.59 8.25 -9.73
CA SER A 158 3.32 6.97 -10.38
C SER A 158 3.66 6.99 -11.88
N THR A 159 3.78 5.83 -12.50
CA THR A 159 3.71 5.69 -13.95
C THR A 159 2.25 5.68 -14.42
N SER A 160 2.03 5.67 -15.73
CA SER A 160 0.68 5.67 -16.34
C SER A 160 -0.17 4.45 -15.99
N ASP A 161 0.42 3.37 -15.49
CA ASP A 161 -0.34 2.23 -14.96
C ASP A 161 -0.85 2.47 -13.53
N GLY A 162 -0.56 3.63 -12.93
CA GLY A 162 -1.04 4.08 -11.62
C GLY A 162 -0.47 3.30 -10.44
N VAL A 163 0.42 2.32 -10.69
CA VAL A 163 0.83 1.36 -9.67
C VAL A 163 2.34 1.20 -9.57
N ASN A 164 3.13 1.51 -10.61
CA ASN A 164 4.58 1.65 -10.48
C ASN A 164 5.01 3.10 -10.24
N TRP A 165 6.27 3.32 -9.85
CA TRP A 165 6.79 4.62 -9.45
C TRP A 165 7.91 5.10 -10.36
N ASN A 166 7.89 6.39 -10.68
CA ASN A 166 9.01 7.13 -11.26
C ASN A 166 9.90 7.68 -10.14
N GLY A 167 11.18 7.92 -10.44
CA GLY A 167 12.12 8.55 -9.49
C GLY A 167 11.78 10.01 -9.20
N HIS A 168 12.74 10.75 -8.61
CA HIS A 168 12.60 12.15 -8.14
C HIS A 168 12.32 13.20 -9.23
N LEU A 169 11.26 13.05 -9.99
CA LEU A 169 10.89 13.97 -11.07
C LEU A 169 10.02 15.14 -10.58
N GLU A 170 9.80 15.27 -9.28
CA GLU A 170 8.78 16.18 -8.74
C GLU A 170 9.36 17.31 -7.88
N THR A 171 8.81 18.51 -8.09
CA THR A 171 9.27 19.78 -7.50
C THR A 171 9.06 19.89 -5.99
N ILE A 172 8.24 19.01 -5.40
CA ILE A 172 7.88 19.03 -3.97
C ILE A 172 8.63 18.01 -3.11
N THR A 173 9.58 17.26 -3.68
CA THR A 173 10.43 16.36 -2.89
C THR A 173 11.31 17.16 -1.91
N ARG A 174 11.50 16.65 -0.69
CA ARG A 174 12.33 17.24 0.38
C ARG A 174 11.88 18.62 0.90
N VAL A 175 10.67 19.06 0.56
CA VAL A 175 10.06 20.25 1.17
C VAL A 175 9.76 20.02 2.65
N TRP A 176 9.34 18.80 3.00
CA TRP A 176 9.07 18.41 4.38
C TRP A 176 10.29 17.74 5.01
N GLY A 177 10.78 18.33 6.09
CA GLY A 177 11.77 17.75 7.00
C GLY A 177 11.13 17.32 8.33
N ASN A 178 11.73 16.36 9.01
CA ASN A 178 11.26 15.88 10.32
C ASN A 178 11.75 16.74 11.50
N SER A 179 12.61 17.71 11.23
CA SER A 179 13.19 18.61 12.23
C SER A 179 13.62 19.92 11.56
N HIS A 180 13.60 21.00 12.35
CA HIS A 180 14.29 22.23 11.97
C HIS A 180 15.79 21.97 12.08
N LYS A 181 16.50 22.02 10.96
CA LYS A 181 17.94 22.31 10.97
C LYS A 181 18.14 23.79 10.79
#